data_AF-A0A917KF43-F1
#
_entry.id   AF-A0A917KF43-F1
#
_cell.length_a   1.000
_cell.length_b   1.000
_cell.length_c   1.000
_cell.angle_alpha   90.00
_cell.angle_beta   90.00
_cell.angle_gamma   90.00
#
_symmetry.space_group_name_H-M   'P 1'
#
loop_
_entity.id
_entity.type
_entity.pdbx_description
1 polymer ?
#
loop_
_entity_poly.entity_id
_entity_poly.type
_entity_poly.pdbx_seq_one_letter_code
_entity_poly.pdbx_strand_id
1 'polypeptide(L)'
;MTGKVQEEALSYEQARDELIEVVRRLEAGGTSLEESLALWERGEELAKVCRRWLEGARARLDAALAEEEGEGEEEAGDAGASR
;
A
#
# COMPACT_ATOMS: atom_id res chain seq x y z
N MET A 1 23.30 -21.49 11.08
CA MET A 1 23.06 -20.11 10.62
C MET A 1 21.73 -19.64 11.17
N THR A 2 21.77 -18.69 12.11
CA THR A 2 20.62 -18.11 12.80
C THR A 2 19.79 -17.23 11.85
N GLY A 3 18.49 -17.54 11.77
CA GLY A 3 17.36 -16.61 11.79
C GLY A 3 17.32 -15.44 10.80
N LYS A 4 16.44 -15.55 9.81
CA LYS A 4 15.45 -14.51 9.50
C LYS A 4 14.12 -15.21 9.20
N VAL A 5 13.28 -15.35 10.21
CA VAL A 5 11.84 -15.51 9.98
C VAL A 5 11.40 -14.15 9.46
N GLN A 6 11.40 -13.99 8.14
CA GLN A 6 10.61 -12.94 7.53
C GLN A 6 9.17 -13.40 7.78
N GLU A 7 8.44 -12.75 8.68
CA GLU A 7 6.99 -12.69 8.52
C GLU A 7 6.79 -12.07 7.13
N GLU A 8 6.52 -12.91 6.14
CA GLU A 8 6.29 -12.46 4.76
C GLU A 8 5.06 -11.56 4.80
N ALA A 9 5.31 -10.24 4.76
CA ALA A 9 4.24 -9.26 4.71
C ALA A 9 3.33 -9.60 3.52
N LEU A 10 2.03 -9.75 3.79
CA LEU A 10 1.01 -10.07 2.78
C LEU A 10 1.15 -9.14 1.57
N SER A 11 1.04 -9.70 0.36
CA SER A 11 0.88 -8.88 -0.84
C SER A 11 -0.42 -8.07 -0.76
N TYR A 12 -0.50 -6.98 -1.53
CA TYR A 12 -1.70 -6.15 -1.59
C TYR A 12 -2.96 -6.99 -1.92
N GLU A 13 -2.88 -7.87 -2.92
CA GLU A 13 -4.04 -8.66 -3.35
C GLU A 13 -4.47 -9.68 -2.30
N GLN A 14 -3.52 -10.34 -1.64
CA GLN A 14 -3.84 -11.24 -0.54
C GLN A 14 -4.50 -10.49 0.63
N ALA A 15 -3.95 -9.33 1.00
CA ALA A 15 -4.52 -8.52 2.08
C ALA A 15 -5.92 -7.98 1.73
N ARG A 16 -6.14 -7.58 0.48
CA ARG A 16 -7.44 -7.13 -0.03
C ARG A 16 -8.45 -8.27 -0.02
N ASP A 17 -8.09 -9.43 -0.55
CA ASP A 17 -9.00 -10.56 -0.67
C ASP A 17 -9.40 -11.08 0.71
N GLU A 18 -8.46 -11.15 1.66
CA GLU A 18 -8.78 -11.50 3.04
C GLU A 18 -9.67 -10.43 3.71
N LEU A 19 -9.43 -9.15 3.45
CA LEU A 19 -10.26 -8.07 3.98
C LEU A 19 -11.70 -8.15 3.46
N ILE A 20 -11.88 -8.49 2.19
CA ILE A 20 -13.20 -8.72 1.59
C ILE A 20 -13.93 -9.84 2.32
N GLU A 21 -13.26 -10.96 2.60
CA GLU A 21 -13.88 -12.07 3.33
C GLU A 21 -14.22 -11.71 4.78
N VAL A 22 -13.38 -10.93 5.47
CA VAL A 22 -13.67 -10.40 6.80
C VAL A 22 -14.93 -9.53 6.79
N VAL A 23 -15.02 -8.58 5.85
CA VAL A 23 -16.20 -7.71 5.70
C VAL A 23 -17.46 -8.53 5.41
N ARG A 24 -17.37 -9.49 4.48
CA ARG A 24 -18.52 -10.37 4.16
C ARG A 24 -19.01 -11.14 5.37
N ARG A 25 -18.12 -11.62 6.23
CA ARG A 25 -18.49 -12.31 7.48
C ARG A 25 -19.15 -11.36 8.49
N LEU A 26 -18.64 -10.13 8.64
CA LEU A 26 -19.24 -9.11 9.50
C LEU A 26 -20.64 -8.72 9.02
N GLU A 27 -20.82 -8.55 7.70
CA GLU A 27 -22.10 -8.17 7.08
C GLU A 27 -23.14 -9.29 7.15
N ALA A 28 -22.72 -10.55 7.03
CA ALA A 28 -23.60 -11.71 7.18
C ALA A 28 -24.21 -11.80 8.59
N GLY A 29 -23.50 -11.28 9.60
CA GLY A 29 -23.89 -11.39 11.00
C GLY A 29 -23.91 -12.82 11.50
N GLY A 30 -24.66 -13.08 12.57
CA GLY A 30 -24.77 -14.42 13.17
C GLY A 30 -23.54 -14.87 13.97
N THR A 31 -22.53 -14.00 14.11
CA THR A 31 -21.35 -14.19 14.96
C THR A 31 -21.61 -13.68 16.38
N SER A 32 -20.94 -14.27 17.36
CA SER A 32 -20.89 -13.71 18.71
C SER A 32 -20.19 -12.35 18.74
N LEU A 33 -20.37 -11.59 19.82
CA LEU A 33 -19.69 -10.29 19.99
C LEU A 33 -18.16 -10.44 19.94
N GLU A 34 -17.62 -11.47 20.59
CA GLU A 34 -16.18 -11.74 20.64
C GLU A 34 -15.62 -12.05 19.25
N GLU A 35 -16.32 -12.87 18.47
CA GLU A 35 -15.95 -13.16 17.08
C GLU A 35 -16.05 -11.92 16.18
N SER A 36 -17.08 -11.09 16.37
CA SER A 36 -17.24 -9.83 15.63
C SER A 36 -16.10 -8.85 15.93
N LEU A 37 -15.65 -8.77 17.18
CA LEU A 37 -14.49 -7.95 17.57
C LEU A 37 -13.20 -8.48 16.93
N ALA A 38 -12.96 -9.79 17.00
CA ALA A 38 -11.79 -10.40 16.37
C ALA A 38 -11.76 -10.18 14.85
N LEU A 39 -12.90 -10.29 14.17
CA LEU A 39 -13.03 -9.99 12.74
C LEU A 39 -12.74 -8.51 12.46
N TRP A 40 -13.26 -7.60 13.27
CA TRP A 40 -13.00 -6.17 13.11
C TRP A 40 -11.51 -5.84 13.28
N GLU A 41 -10.86 -6.36 14.33
CA GLU A 41 -9.43 -6.14 14.57
C GLU A 41 -8.59 -6.65 13.39
N ARG A 42 -8.91 -7.85 12.88
CA ARG A 42 -8.25 -8.38 11.69
C ARG A 42 -8.48 -7.50 10.47
N GLY A 43 -9.69 -7.00 10.27
CA GLY A 43 -10.01 -6.06 9.19
C GLY A 43 -9.18 -4.78 9.27
N GLU A 44 -8.99 -4.22 10.47
CA GLU A 44 -8.16 -3.04 10.70
C GLU A 44 -6.68 -3.28 10.37
N GLU A 45 -6.15 -4.45 10.73
CA GLU A 45 -4.78 -4.84 10.36
C GLU A 45 -4.61 -4.95 8.84
N LEU A 46 -5.53 -5.63 8.16
CA LEU A 46 -5.50 -5.79 6.71
C LEU A 46 -5.63 -4.44 6.00
N ALA A 47 -6.52 -3.56 6.48
CA ALA A 47 -6.65 -2.21 5.95
C ALA A 47 -5.34 -1.39 6.10
N LYS A 48 -4.63 -1.53 7.22
CA LYS A 48 -3.30 -0.91 7.40
C LYS A 48 -2.28 -1.45 6.40
N VAL A 49 -2.29 -2.77 6.13
CA VAL A 49 -1.42 -3.37 5.11
C VAL A 49 -1.73 -2.79 3.73
N CYS A 50 -3.00 -2.76 3.32
CA CYS A 50 -3.43 -2.21 2.04
C CYS A 50 -3.01 -0.75 1.87
N ARG A 51 -3.21 0.09 2.91
CA ARG A 51 -2.80 1.50 2.86
C ARG A 51 -1.29 1.66 2.65
N ARG A 52 -0.46 0.90 3.36
CA ARG A 52 1.01 0.96 3.18
C ARG A 52 1.43 0.63 1.75
N TRP A 53 0.82 -0.37 1.13
CA TRP A 53 1.08 -0.71 -0.27
C TRP A 53 0.72 0.43 -1.22
N LEU A 54 -0.47 1.01 -1.04
CA LEU A 54 -0.96 2.11 -1.90
C LEU A 54 -0.15 3.39 -1.73
N GLU A 55 0.21 3.75 -0.49
CA GLU A 55 1.09 4.88 -0.19
C GLU A 55 2.47 4.70 -0.82
N GLY A 56 3.05 3.51 -0.71
CA GLY A 56 4.33 3.18 -1.34
C GLY A 56 4.27 3.24 -2.87
N ALA A 57 3.18 2.77 -3.48
CA ALA A 57 2.98 2.89 -4.92
C ALA A 57 2.83 4.36 -5.34
N ARG A 58 2.09 5.15 -4.58
CA ARG A 58 1.89 6.58 -4.84
C ARG A 58 3.21 7.34 -4.80
N ALA A 59 4.02 7.12 -3.78
CA ALA A 59 5.32 7.78 -3.64
C ALA A 59 6.26 7.48 -4.82
N ARG A 60 6.24 6.25 -5.36
CA ARG A 60 7.02 5.90 -6.56
C ARG A 60 6.55 6.63 -7.82
N LEU A 61 5.24 6.78 -7.98
CA LEU A 61 4.67 7.54 -9.09
C LEU A 61 5.04 9.02 -8.98
N ASP A 62 4.89 9.61 -7.80
CA ASP A 62 5.23 11.01 -7.57
C ASP A 62 6.73 11.27 -7.81
N ALA A 63 7.61 10.33 -7.44
CA ALA A 63 9.05 10.42 -7.71
C ALA A 63 9.37 10.35 -9.22
N ALA A 64 8.76 9.41 -9.95
CA ALA A 64 8.97 9.27 -11.39
C ALA A 64 8.52 10.51 -12.17
N LEU A 65 7.40 11.13 -11.76
CA LEU A 65 6.91 12.37 -12.36
C LEU A 65 7.85 13.56 -12.10
N ALA A 66 8.43 13.65 -10.90
CA ALA A 66 9.37 14.71 -10.56
C ALA A 66 10.70 14.59 -11.32
N GLU A 67 11.15 13.36 -11.62
CA GLU A 67 12.32 13.11 -12.46
C GLU A 67 12.08 13.59 -13.91
N GLU A 68 10.91 13.29 -14.50
CA GLU A 68 10.55 13.77 -15.85
C GLU A 68 10.46 15.31 -15.94
N GLU A 69 9.97 15.98 -14.89
CA GLU A 69 9.89 17.44 -14.85
C GLU A 69 11.27 18.10 -14.71
N GLY A 70 12.19 17.50 -13.94
CA GLY A 70 13.56 17.99 -13.76
C GLY A 70 14.43 17.87 -15.02
N GLU A 71 14.25 16.81 -15.80
CA GLU A 71 14.95 16.62 -17.09
C GLU A 71 14.53 17.67 -18.14
N GLY A 72 13.28 18.15 -18.08
CA GLY A 72 12.79 19.21 -18.97
C GLY A 72 13.36 20.61 -18.68
N GLU A 73 13.78 20.87 -17.44
CA GLU A 73 14.39 22.14 -17.03
C GLU A 73 15.91 22.19 -17.30
N GLU A 74 16.61 21.06 -17.26
CA GLU A 74 18.04 20.99 -17.59
C GLU A 74 18.32 21.22 -19.09
N GLU A 75 17.48 20.72 -20.01
CA GLU A 75 17.63 20.98 -21.46
C GLU A 75 17.32 22.45 -21.84
N ALA A 76 16.44 23.13 -21.10
CA ALA A 76 16.13 24.55 -21.33
C ALA A 76 17.25 25.49 -20.86
N GLY A 77 18.08 25.06 -19.90
CA GLY A 77 19.21 25.84 -19.36
C GLY A 77 20.44 25.90 -20.27
N ASP A 78 20.71 24.84 -21.05
CA ASP A 78 21.90 24.76 -21.92
C ASP A 78 21.75 25.58 -23.22
N ALA A 79 20.52 25.73 -23.74
CA ALA A 79 20.25 26.49 -24.97
C ALA A 79 20.43 28.03 -24.85
N GLY A 80 20.68 28.55 -23.64
CA GLY A 80 20.79 29.99 -23.35
C GLY A 80 22.22 30.54 -23.22
N ALA A 81 23.26 29.70 -23.11
CA ALA A 81 24.61 30.15 -22.72
C ALA A 81 25.56 30.49 -23.89
N SER A 82 25.09 30.42 -25.14
CA SER A 82 25.87 30.83 -26.32
C SER A 82 25.23 32.04 -27.01
N ARG A 83 25.40 33.24 -26.45
CA ARG A 83 25.32 34.49 -27.22
C ARG A 83 26.05 35.65 -26.56
#